data_AF-A0A6A4A8N9-F1
#
_entry.id   AF-A0A6A4A8N9-F1
#
_cell.length_a   1.000
_cell.length_b   1.000
_cell.length_c   1.000
_cell.angle_alpha   90.00
_cell.angle_beta   90.00
_cell.angle_gamma   90.00
#
_symmetry.space_group_name_H-M   'P 1'
#
loop_
_entity.id
_entity.type
_entity.pdbx_description
1 polymer ?
#
loop_
_entity_poly.entity_id
_entity_poly.type
_entity_poly.pdbx_seq_one_letter_code
_entity_poly.pdbx_strand_id
1 'polypeptide(L)'
;MTMITERVAEVMNGHIPNSFGLFKTHLKMDLKEQDVEARFVKYSVDFDQLIEEHGFASMLTAGHHQVVINDVVELPYRPDMGSEVNVLPASAIRDLEACGSPVDKVEMEMPVFLERVGGDLLAYKKCCDVNILLGTAAGPAHLRNVHCVIVEDDEDEFL
;
A
#
# COMPACT_ATOMS: atom_id res chain seq x y z
N MET A 1 25.38 0.08 37.96
CA MET A 1 24.33 -0.48 37.07
C MET A 1 23.96 0.58 36.04
N THR A 2 24.88 0.97 35.16
CA THR A 2 24.69 2.16 34.28
C THR A 2 24.86 1.87 32.79
N MET A 3 25.44 0.73 32.40
CA MET A 3 25.65 0.40 30.97
C MET A 3 24.54 -0.46 30.34
N ILE A 4 23.62 -1.00 31.13
CA ILE A 4 22.48 -1.79 30.63
C ILE A 4 21.33 -0.85 30.22
N THR A 5 21.14 0.27 30.93
CA THR A 5 20.08 1.24 30.62
C THR A 5 20.34 2.05 29.35
N GLU A 6 21.60 2.31 28.98
CA GLU A 6 21.92 2.92 27.68
C GLU A 6 21.65 1.97 26.50
N ARG A 7 21.96 0.67 26.65
CA ARG A 7 21.72 -0.34 25.60
C ARG A 7 20.23 -0.64 25.38
N VAL A 8 19.41 -0.54 26.43
CA VAL A 8 17.96 -0.86 26.33
C VAL A 8 17.17 0.31 25.72
N ALA A 9 17.69 1.54 25.78
CA ALA A 9 17.09 2.68 25.08
C ALA A 9 17.33 2.66 23.55
N GLU A 10 18.39 2.00 23.08
CA GLU A 10 18.62 1.79 21.64
C GLU A 10 17.71 0.70 21.04
N VAL A 11 17.19 -0.21 21.86
CA VAL A 11 16.50 -1.42 21.40
C VAL A 11 14.98 -1.27 21.36
N MET A 12 14.41 -0.25 22.01
CA MET A 12 12.96 -0.05 22.04
C MET A 12 12.60 1.37 21.59
N ASN A 13 12.01 1.47 20.40
CA ASN A 13 11.58 2.69 19.72
C ASN A 13 12.72 3.56 19.15
N GLY A 14 13.47 2.98 18.21
CA GLY A 14 14.39 3.73 17.34
C GLY A 14 13.74 5.04 16.88
N HIS A 15 14.39 6.13 17.26
CA HIS A 15 14.04 7.52 16.98
C HIS A 15 13.26 7.66 15.66
N ILE A 16 11.96 8.00 15.70
CA ILE A 16 11.25 8.38 14.47
C ILE A 16 12.05 9.56 13.89
N PRO A 17 12.70 9.40 12.74
CA PRO A 17 13.49 10.47 12.14
C PRO A 17 12.56 11.66 11.90
N ASN A 18 13.04 12.89 12.07
CA ASN A 18 12.23 14.08 11.79
C ASN A 18 12.03 14.25 10.27
N SER A 19 11.30 13.31 9.67
CA SER A 19 11.02 13.20 8.24
C SER A 19 10.30 14.44 7.75
N PHE A 20 9.35 14.97 8.53
CA PHE A 20 8.69 16.24 8.24
C PHE A 20 9.67 17.41 8.10
N GLY A 21 10.63 17.55 9.01
CA GLY A 21 11.66 18.59 8.93
C GLY A 21 12.56 18.43 7.71
N LEU A 22 12.94 17.19 7.41
CA LEU A 22 13.80 16.87 6.27
C LEU A 22 13.10 17.14 4.94
N PHE A 23 11.89 16.59 4.73
CA PHE A 23 11.10 16.81 3.52
C PHE A 23 10.81 18.30 3.32
N LYS A 24 10.42 19.02 4.38
CA LYS A 24 10.18 20.47 4.29
C LYS A 24 11.43 21.26 3.86
N THR A 25 12.61 20.78 4.22
CA THR A 25 13.88 21.48 3.93
C THR A 25 14.38 21.15 2.54
N HIS A 26 14.34 19.88 2.15
CA HIS A 26 15.00 19.38 0.94
C HIS A 26 14.06 19.10 -0.24
N LEU A 27 12.76 18.96 0.01
CA LEU A 27 11.79 18.61 -1.01
C LEU A 27 10.85 19.80 -1.32
N LYS A 28 11.30 20.67 -2.24
CA LYS A 28 10.53 21.84 -2.68
C LYS A 28 10.41 21.84 -4.20
N MET A 29 9.18 22.05 -4.68
CA MET A 29 8.92 22.19 -6.11
C MET A 29 9.54 23.49 -6.64
N ASP A 30 10.33 23.40 -7.70
CA ASP A 30 10.94 24.57 -8.33
C ASP A 30 9.91 25.33 -9.18
N LEU A 31 9.26 26.33 -8.58
CA LEU A 31 8.26 27.14 -9.26
C LEU A 31 8.82 28.03 -10.38
N LYS A 32 10.14 28.09 -10.57
CA LYS A 32 10.75 28.80 -11.70
C LYS A 32 10.73 27.97 -12.98
N GLU A 33 10.66 26.65 -12.86
CA GLU A 33 10.44 25.77 -14.01
C GLU A 33 9.02 25.98 -14.54
N GLN A 34 8.93 26.39 -15.81
CA GLN A 34 7.67 26.71 -16.46
C GLN A 34 6.97 25.46 -16.98
N ASP A 35 7.75 24.44 -17.36
CA ASP A 35 7.22 23.15 -17.77
C ASP A 35 6.73 22.40 -16.52
N VAL A 36 5.42 22.24 -16.42
CA VAL A 36 4.77 21.60 -15.26
C VAL A 36 5.19 20.14 -15.14
N GLU A 37 5.37 19.44 -16.26
CA GLU A 37 5.73 18.04 -16.30
C GLU A 37 7.18 17.86 -15.88
N ALA A 38 8.11 18.62 -16.47
CA ALA A 38 9.52 18.59 -16.07
C ALA A 38 9.70 18.94 -14.59
N ARG A 39 8.92 19.91 -14.09
CA ARG A 39 8.92 20.32 -12.68
C ARG A 39 8.46 19.19 -11.76
N PHE A 40 7.41 18.47 -12.13
CA PHE A 40 6.90 17.34 -11.35
C PHE A 40 7.89 16.16 -11.37
N VAL A 41 8.39 15.80 -12.55
CA VAL A 41 9.38 14.72 -12.70
C VAL A 41 10.62 15.00 -11.87
N LYS A 42 11.15 16.22 -11.94
CA LYS A 42 12.31 16.62 -11.12
C LYS A 42 12.02 16.49 -9.61
N TYR A 43 10.84 16.93 -9.17
CA TYR A 43 10.43 16.80 -7.78
C TYR A 43 10.33 15.34 -7.32
N SER A 44 9.82 14.45 -8.19
CA SER A 44 9.76 13.00 -7.92
C SER A 44 11.15 12.40 -7.80
N VAL A 45 12.07 12.73 -8.71
CA VAL A 45 13.47 12.26 -8.65
C VAL A 45 14.17 12.77 -7.39
N ASP A 46 13.98 14.04 -7.04
CA ASP A 46 14.54 14.62 -5.81
C ASP A 46 13.98 13.93 -4.54
N PHE A 47 12.72 13.46 -4.58
CA PHE A 47 12.13 12.66 -3.50
C PHE A 47 12.77 11.29 -3.39
N ASP A 48 12.87 10.54 -4.49
CA ASP A 48 13.45 9.19 -4.49
C ASP A 48 14.90 9.23 -3.99
N GLN A 49 15.69 10.19 -4.49
CA GLN A 49 17.07 10.39 -4.04
C GLN A 49 17.13 10.71 -2.54
N LEU A 50 16.26 11.58 -2.03
CA LEU A 50 16.22 11.94 -0.62
C LEU A 50 15.87 10.74 0.27
N ILE A 51 14.94 9.90 -0.18
CA ILE A 51 14.52 8.67 0.50
C ILE A 51 15.66 7.65 0.55
N GLU A 52 16.36 7.46 -0.57
CA GLU A 52 17.50 6.53 -0.68
C GLU A 52 18.69 7.00 0.17
N GLU A 53 19.11 8.26 0.03
CA GLU A 53 20.27 8.82 0.74
C GLU A 53 20.14 8.76 2.26
N HIS A 54 18.90 8.80 2.77
CA HIS A 54 18.63 8.82 4.20
C HIS A 54 18.05 7.50 4.73
N GLY A 55 17.97 6.46 3.88
CA GLY A 55 17.51 5.13 4.28
C GLY A 55 16.04 5.06 4.69
N PHE A 56 15.19 5.99 4.21
CA PHE A 56 13.75 6.00 4.49
C PHE A 56 12.95 5.12 3.54
N ALA A 57 13.58 4.39 2.63
CA ALA A 57 12.87 3.44 1.77
C ALA A 57 12.03 2.47 2.60
N SER A 58 12.53 2.06 3.76
CA SER A 58 11.77 1.27 4.72
C SER A 58 10.58 2.04 5.31
N MET A 59 10.59 3.36 5.47
CA MET A 59 9.39 4.09 5.92
C MET A 59 8.27 4.09 4.89
N LEU A 60 8.59 3.94 3.60
CA LEU A 60 7.59 3.84 2.53
C LEU A 60 7.06 2.42 2.36
N THR A 61 7.84 1.40 2.74
CA THR A 61 7.49 -0.02 2.59
C THR A 61 7.16 -0.74 3.90
N ALA A 62 7.48 -0.17 5.07
CA ALA A 62 7.34 -0.82 6.39
C ALA A 62 6.01 -0.52 7.09
N GLY A 63 5.04 0.05 6.38
CA GLY A 63 3.67 -0.03 6.85
C GLY A 63 3.17 -1.45 6.63
N HIS A 64 3.23 -2.32 7.64
CA HIS A 64 2.31 -3.46 7.74
C HIS A 64 0.91 -2.88 7.96
N HIS A 65 0.34 -2.21 6.94
CA HIS A 65 -1.03 -1.77 7.02
C HIS A 65 -1.88 -3.02 6.96
N GLN A 66 -2.81 -3.13 7.89
CA GLN A 66 -3.80 -4.18 7.87
C GLN A 66 -5.11 -3.57 7.42
N VAL A 67 -5.85 -4.37 6.67
CA VAL A 67 -7.19 -4.05 6.23
C VAL A 67 -8.10 -5.18 6.67
N VAL A 68 -9.30 -4.81 7.13
CA VAL A 68 -10.33 -5.81 7.46
C VAL A 68 -11.39 -5.79 6.37
N ILE A 69 -11.60 -6.95 5.74
CA ILE A 69 -12.57 -7.15 4.66
C ILE A 69 -13.84 -7.76 5.23
N ASN A 70 -14.98 -7.13 4.91
CA ASN A 70 -16.31 -7.52 5.38
C ASN A 70 -16.38 -7.73 6.90
N ASP A 71 -15.58 -6.98 7.66
CA ASP A 71 -15.47 -7.05 9.13
C ASP A 71 -14.97 -8.41 9.69
N VAL A 72 -14.47 -9.31 8.84
CA VAL A 72 -14.14 -10.70 9.25
C VAL A 72 -12.75 -11.20 8.87
N VAL A 73 -12.18 -10.77 7.73
CA VAL A 73 -10.89 -11.24 7.24
C VAL A 73 -9.88 -10.11 7.30
N GLU A 74 -8.78 -10.31 8.00
CA GLU A 74 -7.70 -9.35 8.13
C GLU A 74 -6.53 -9.76 7.23
N LEU A 75 -6.03 -8.84 6.41
CA LEU A 75 -4.89 -9.08 5.54
C LEU A 75 -3.97 -7.86 5.44
N PRO A 76 -2.68 -8.06 5.12
CA PRO A 76 -1.78 -6.98 4.72
C PRO A 76 -2.37 -6.15 3.58
N TYR A 77 -2.07 -4.86 3.58
CA TYR A 77 -2.48 -3.90 2.56
C TYR A 77 -1.29 -3.03 2.14
N ARG A 78 -1.12 -2.90 0.82
CA ARG A 78 -0.21 -1.94 0.21
C ARG A 78 -1.01 -0.88 -0.53
N PRO A 79 -1.00 0.38 -0.07
CA PRO A 79 -1.55 1.46 -0.86
C PRO A 79 -0.75 1.61 -2.17
N ASP A 80 -1.36 1.24 -3.30
CA ASP A 80 -0.76 1.41 -4.62
C ASP A 80 -1.48 2.50 -5.42
N MET A 81 -0.91 3.70 -5.44
CA MET A 81 -1.41 4.81 -6.25
C MET A 81 -1.11 4.65 -7.75
N GLY A 82 -0.30 3.66 -8.12
CA GLY A 82 0.04 3.34 -9.51
C GLY A 82 -0.93 2.36 -10.17
N SER A 83 -1.80 1.70 -9.40
CA SER A 83 -2.81 0.79 -9.93
C SER A 83 -4.11 1.50 -10.23
N GLU A 84 -4.72 1.18 -11.38
CA GLU A 84 -6.05 1.66 -11.74
C GLU A 84 -7.17 0.85 -11.05
N VAL A 85 -6.84 -0.29 -10.45
CA VAL A 85 -7.78 -1.24 -9.85
C VAL A 85 -7.31 -1.71 -8.47
N ASN A 86 -8.27 -1.99 -7.58
CA ASN A 86 -7.96 -2.70 -6.34
C ASN A 86 -7.86 -4.21 -6.62
N VAL A 87 -6.93 -4.88 -5.96
CA VAL A 87 -6.64 -6.29 -6.15
C VAL A 87 -6.83 -7.05 -4.85
N LEU A 88 -7.63 -8.11 -4.89
CA LEU A 88 -7.85 -9.02 -3.77
C LEU A 88 -7.35 -10.42 -4.12
N PRO A 89 -6.54 -11.07 -3.27
CA PRO A 89 -6.05 -12.41 -3.57
C PRO A 89 -7.17 -13.44 -3.40
N ALA A 90 -7.09 -14.52 -4.19
CA ALA A 90 -8.07 -15.59 -4.14
C ALA A 90 -8.08 -16.33 -2.78
N SER A 91 -6.99 -16.26 -2.00
CA SER A 91 -6.92 -16.74 -0.62
C SER A 91 -7.93 -16.01 0.28
N ALA A 92 -7.97 -14.68 0.23
CA ALA A 92 -8.91 -13.88 1.01
C ALA A 92 -10.38 -14.23 0.69
N ILE A 93 -10.70 -14.55 -0.56
CA ILE A 93 -12.05 -15.03 -0.92
C ILE A 93 -12.40 -16.35 -0.23
N ARG A 94 -11.45 -17.30 -0.21
CA ARG A 94 -11.65 -18.58 0.48
C ARG A 94 -11.82 -18.39 1.99
N ASP A 95 -11.07 -17.46 2.57
CA ASP A 95 -11.17 -17.15 4.00
C ASP A 95 -12.51 -16.49 4.34
N LEU A 96 -12.99 -15.58 3.49
CA LEU A 96 -14.32 -14.98 3.61
C LEU A 96 -15.43 -16.04 3.57
N GLU A 97 -15.35 -17.00 2.65
CA GLU A 97 -16.27 -18.13 2.57
C GLU A 97 -16.20 -19.00 3.84
N ALA A 98 -14.99 -19.31 4.34
CA ALA A 98 -14.77 -20.09 5.54
C ALA A 98 -15.28 -19.40 6.82
N CYS A 99 -15.22 -18.06 6.87
CA CYS A 99 -15.75 -17.24 7.95
C CYS A 99 -17.28 -17.02 7.86
N GLY A 100 -17.96 -17.59 6.87
CA GLY A 100 -19.41 -17.45 6.70
C GLY A 100 -19.86 -16.12 6.11
N SER A 101 -18.95 -15.40 5.44
CA SER A 101 -19.21 -14.15 4.71
C SER A 101 -18.92 -14.33 3.21
N PRO A 102 -19.63 -15.22 2.50
CA PRO A 102 -19.38 -15.45 1.07
C PRO A 102 -19.61 -14.17 0.26
N VAL A 103 -18.81 -14.01 -0.79
CA VAL A 103 -18.89 -12.87 -1.71
C VAL A 103 -19.23 -13.35 -3.11
N ASP A 104 -20.11 -12.63 -3.79
CA ASP A 104 -20.47 -12.91 -5.17
C ASP A 104 -19.28 -12.62 -6.09
N LYS A 105 -18.85 -13.66 -6.80
CA LYS A 105 -17.79 -13.60 -7.81
C LYS A 105 -18.45 -13.41 -9.18
N VAL A 106 -18.10 -12.34 -9.87
CA VAL A 106 -18.67 -12.01 -11.18
C VAL A 106 -17.61 -12.21 -12.25
N GLU A 107 -17.96 -12.88 -13.35
CA GLU A 107 -17.12 -12.90 -14.55
C GLU A 107 -17.23 -11.55 -15.28
N MET A 108 -16.09 -10.93 -15.55
CA MET A 108 -16.00 -9.67 -16.26
C MET A 108 -16.10 -9.88 -17.76
N GLU A 109 -16.95 -9.09 -18.44
CA GLU A 109 -17.03 -9.08 -19.90
C GLU A 109 -15.72 -8.61 -20.53
N MET A 110 -15.03 -7.67 -19.88
CA MET A 110 -13.73 -7.14 -20.27
C MET A 110 -12.69 -7.49 -19.20
N PRO A 111 -11.74 -8.41 -19.48
CA PRO A 111 -10.70 -8.77 -18.52
C PRO A 111 -9.74 -7.61 -18.25
N VAL A 112 -9.23 -7.56 -17.03
CA VAL A 112 -8.13 -6.67 -16.65
C VAL A 112 -6.81 -7.39 -16.92
N PHE A 113 -5.88 -6.72 -17.58
CA PHE A 113 -4.54 -7.24 -17.83
C PHE A 113 -3.58 -6.58 -16.85
N LEU A 114 -2.95 -7.36 -15.98
CA LEU A 114 -1.89 -6.87 -15.10
C LEU A 114 -0.54 -7.37 -15.61
N GLU A 115 0.43 -6.47 -15.69
CA GLU A 115 1.81 -6.78 -16.04
C GLU A 115 2.55 -7.27 -14.79
N ARG A 116 3.07 -8.49 -14.85
CA ARG A 116 3.89 -9.04 -13.77
C ARG A 116 5.33 -8.56 -13.87
N VAL A 117 6.06 -8.68 -12.76
CA VAL A 117 7.51 -8.48 -12.72
C VAL A 117 8.17 -9.46 -13.69
N GLY A 118 8.57 -8.97 -14.87
CA GLY A 118 9.09 -9.78 -15.97
C GLY A 118 8.47 -9.49 -17.35
N GLY A 119 7.41 -8.68 -17.41
CA GLY A 119 6.76 -8.24 -18.65
C GLY A 119 5.67 -9.16 -19.19
N ASP A 120 5.33 -10.22 -18.45
CA ASP A 120 4.22 -11.10 -18.78
C ASP A 120 2.89 -10.44 -18.40
N LEU A 121 1.96 -10.37 -19.35
CA LEU A 121 0.61 -9.87 -19.12
C LEU A 121 -0.33 -11.01 -18.76
N LEU A 122 -0.90 -10.97 -17.55
CA LEU A 122 -1.90 -11.94 -17.13
C LEU A 122 -3.30 -11.33 -17.15
N ALA A 123 -4.24 -12.05 -17.77
CA ALA A 123 -5.63 -11.63 -17.89
C ALA A 123 -6.46 -12.16 -16.71
N TYR A 124 -6.97 -11.25 -15.90
CA TYR A 124 -7.88 -11.55 -14.78
C TYR A 124 -9.32 -11.29 -15.22
N LYS A 125 -10.19 -12.25 -14.92
CA LYS A 125 -11.57 -12.31 -15.44
C LYS A 125 -12.63 -12.31 -14.37
N LYS A 126 -12.26 -12.32 -13.09
CA LYS A 126 -13.18 -12.37 -11.97
C LYS A 126 -13.01 -11.13 -11.11
N CYS A 127 -14.12 -10.60 -10.64
CA CYS A 127 -14.15 -9.50 -9.69
C CYS A 127 -15.20 -9.75 -8.60
N CYS A 128 -15.15 -8.94 -7.57
CA CYS A 128 -16.12 -8.91 -6.49
C CYS A 128 -16.20 -7.52 -5.87
N ASP A 129 -17.32 -7.23 -5.20
CA ASP A 129 -17.45 -6.03 -4.39
C ASP A 129 -17.38 -6.40 -2.90
N VAL A 130 -16.57 -5.68 -2.14
CA VAL A 130 -16.36 -5.93 -0.70
C VAL A 130 -16.41 -4.63 0.12
N ASN A 131 -16.65 -4.76 1.41
CA ASN A 131 -16.50 -3.67 2.36
C ASN A 131 -15.10 -3.74 2.97
N ILE A 132 -14.49 -2.57 3.17
CA ILE A 132 -13.11 -2.43 3.58
C ILE A 132 -13.05 -1.51 4.79
N LEU A 133 -12.37 -1.96 5.85
CA LEU A 133 -12.08 -1.17 7.03
C LEU A 133 -10.57 -0.94 7.12
N LEU A 134 -10.17 0.34 7.04
CA LEU A 134 -8.78 0.77 7.16
C LEU A 134 -8.56 1.46 8.50
N GLY A 135 -7.50 1.07 9.21
CA GLY A 135 -6.99 1.83 10.35
C GLY A 135 -6.23 3.07 9.86
N THR A 136 -6.72 4.27 10.17
CA THR A 136 -6.01 5.51 9.85
C THR A 136 -5.68 6.31 11.11
N ALA A 137 -4.72 7.23 11.02
CA ALA A 137 -4.38 8.12 12.14
C ALA A 137 -5.56 9.00 12.60
N ALA A 138 -6.55 9.24 11.73
CA ALA A 138 -7.77 9.98 12.06
C ALA A 138 -8.91 9.09 12.61
N GLY A 139 -8.67 7.77 12.72
CA GLY A 139 -9.65 6.77 13.12
C GLY A 139 -9.97 5.77 12.00
N PRO A 140 -10.87 4.81 12.27
CA PRO A 140 -11.26 3.80 11.29
C PRO A 140 -12.01 4.41 10.11
N ALA A 141 -11.57 4.12 8.89
CA ALA A 141 -12.25 4.49 7.66
C ALA A 141 -12.99 3.28 7.08
N HIS A 142 -14.31 3.40 6.94
CA HIS A 142 -15.16 2.35 6.37
C HIS A 142 -15.49 2.70 4.92
N LEU A 143 -14.98 1.91 4.00
CA LEU A 143 -15.31 1.99 2.59
C LEU A 143 -16.28 0.86 2.27
N ARG A 144 -17.36 1.17 1.56
CA ARG A 144 -18.40 0.20 1.21
C ARG A 144 -18.44 -0.02 -0.27
N ASN A 145 -18.74 -1.25 -0.68
CA ASN A 145 -18.88 -1.63 -2.08
C ASN A 145 -17.65 -1.26 -2.93
N VAL A 146 -16.47 -1.60 -2.41
CA VAL A 146 -15.20 -1.43 -3.11
C VAL A 146 -15.05 -2.55 -4.12
N HIS A 147 -14.86 -2.18 -5.38
CA HIS A 147 -14.67 -3.11 -6.47
C HIS A 147 -13.23 -3.62 -6.50
N CYS A 148 -13.07 -4.95 -6.50
CA CYS A 148 -11.77 -5.62 -6.49
C CYS A 148 -11.69 -6.66 -7.59
N VAL A 149 -10.55 -6.69 -8.30
CA VAL A 149 -10.18 -7.77 -9.22
C VAL A 149 -9.60 -8.93 -8.41
N ILE A 150 -10.04 -10.15 -8.69
CA ILE A 150 -9.57 -11.34 -7.98
C ILE A 150 -8.34 -11.89 -8.69
N VAL A 151 -7.23 -11.95 -7.97
CA VAL A 151 -5.96 -12.48 -8.47
C VAL A 151 -5.72 -13.88 -7.90
N GLU A 152 -5.54 -14.87 -8.78
CA GLU A 152 -5.30 -16.28 -8.40
C GLU A 152 -3.84 -16.59 -8.03
N ASP A 153 -3.01 -15.56 -7.85
CA ASP A 153 -1.63 -15.72 -7.38
C ASP A 153 -1.58 -16.00 -5.87
N ASP A 154 -0.49 -16.60 -5.38
CA ASP A 154 -0.25 -16.87 -3.95
C ASP A 154 0.20 -15.61 -3.18
N GLU A 155 -0.15 -14.42 -3.67
CA GLU A 155 0.10 -13.16 -2.96
C GLU A 155 -0.85 -13.07 -1.76
N ASP A 156 -0.31 -12.79 -0.57
CA ASP A 156 -1.07 -12.71 0.68
C ASP A 156 -1.40 -11.25 1.06
N GLU A 157 -1.44 -10.33 0.09
CA GLU A 157 -1.57 -8.88 0.30
C GLU A 157 -2.67 -8.27 -0.58
N PHE A 158 -3.43 -7.32 -0.03
CA PHE A 158 -4.37 -6.46 -0.74
C PHE A 158 -3.60 -5.28 -1.36
N LEU A 159 -3.84 -4.97 -2.64
CA LEU A 159 -3.23 -3.82 -3.34
C LEU A 159 -4.31 -2.81 -3.77
#